data_AF-A0A6P8Z215-F1
#
_entry.id   AF-A0A6P8Z215-F1
#
_cell.length_a   1.000
_cell.length_b   1.000
_cell.length_c   1.000
_cell.angle_alpha   90.00
_cell.angle_beta   90.00
_cell.angle_gamma   90.00
#
_symmetry.space_group_name_H-M   'P 1'
#
loop_
_entity.id
_entity.type
_entity.pdbx_description
1 polymer ?
#
loop_
_entity_poly.entity_id
_entity_poly.type
_entity_poly.pdbx_seq_one_letter_code
_entity_poly.pdbx_strand_id
1 'polypeptide(L)'
;MQVAALWPASENPVGRASYPSAPLGAPLRSTLEPLCWRRRRHRDFPLSLSMDRTVRTCLLAGLALLSLAYVAEAETYDEGRFAHINVDEVLGNQRILVAFIKCFLDQGPCTADSKDMKKLLPDVLDTRCAKCTDRQKKMMAQAVKHVKEHYPKEWEELVNKYDPDHSKSADLDDFLIKASA
;
A
#
# COMPACT_ATOMS: atom_id res chain seq x y z
N MET A 1 -25.59 12.94 -34.51
CA MET A 1 -25.33 11.70 -35.29
C MET A 1 -23.85 11.72 -35.64
N GLN A 2 -22.95 10.82 -35.24
CA GLN A 2 -23.01 9.53 -34.55
C GLN A 2 -21.89 9.42 -33.52
N VAL A 3 -22.13 8.54 -32.56
CA VAL A 3 -21.25 8.00 -31.52
C VAL A 3 -20.21 7.08 -32.16
N ALA A 4 -18.96 7.09 -31.68
CA ALA A 4 -18.10 5.91 -31.72
C ALA A 4 -17.02 6.00 -30.63
N ALA A 5 -17.35 5.45 -29.47
CA ALA A 5 -16.41 5.03 -28.45
C ALA A 5 -15.75 3.72 -28.90
N LEU A 6 -14.42 3.62 -28.84
CA LEU A 6 -13.71 2.34 -28.88
C LEU A 6 -12.54 2.40 -27.89
N TRP A 7 -12.81 1.95 -26.67
CA TRP A 7 -11.82 1.57 -25.67
C TRP A 7 -11.54 0.07 -25.87
N PRO A 8 -10.28 -0.39 -25.98
CA PRO A 8 -10.01 -1.81 -26.10
C PRO A 8 -10.28 -2.54 -24.78
N ALA A 9 -10.98 -3.66 -24.92
CA ALA A 9 -11.40 -4.57 -23.87
C ALA A 9 -10.22 -5.26 -23.18
N SER A 10 -10.32 -5.35 -21.86
CA SER A 10 -9.51 -6.20 -20.99
C SER A 10 -10.03 -7.64 -21.10
N GLU A 11 -9.30 -8.51 -21.77
CA GLU A 11 -9.55 -9.96 -21.78
C GLU A 11 -8.51 -10.65 -20.90
N ASN A 12 -8.94 -11.13 -19.73
CA ASN A 12 -8.10 -11.87 -18.79
C ASN A 12 -8.71 -13.27 -18.63
N PRO A 13 -8.13 -14.33 -19.24
CA PRO A 13 -8.69 -15.67 -19.15
C PRO A 13 -8.24 -16.38 -17.87
N VAL A 14 -9.20 -16.61 -16.96
CA VAL A 14 -9.04 -17.47 -15.78
C VAL A 14 -8.89 -18.93 -16.25
N GLY A 15 -7.64 -19.38 -16.35
CA GLY A 15 -7.27 -20.77 -16.59
C GLY A 15 -7.57 -21.65 -15.38
N ARG A 16 -8.51 -22.57 -15.55
CA ARG A 16 -8.94 -23.56 -14.57
C ARG A 16 -7.89 -24.70 -14.54
N ALA A 17 -7.10 -24.79 -13.48
CA ALA A 17 -6.12 -25.88 -13.32
C ALA A 17 -6.84 -27.19 -12.96
N SER A 18 -6.86 -28.11 -13.91
CA SER A 18 -7.30 -29.50 -13.74
C SER A 18 -6.23 -30.28 -12.97
N TYR A 19 -6.59 -30.86 -11.83
CA TYR A 19 -5.75 -31.81 -11.10
C TYR A 19 -5.70 -33.15 -11.85
N PRO A 20 -4.53 -33.78 -12.03
CA PRO A 20 -4.45 -35.11 -12.60
C PRO A 20 -4.89 -36.19 -11.61
N SER A 21 -5.74 -37.08 -12.12
CA SER A 21 -6.24 -38.32 -11.53
C SER A 21 -5.12 -39.34 -11.27
N ALA A 22 -5.13 -39.94 -10.08
CA ALA A 22 -4.26 -41.04 -9.68
C ALA A 22 -4.58 -42.35 -10.45
N PRO A 23 -3.59 -43.20 -10.76
CA PRO A 23 -3.84 -44.48 -11.42
C PRO A 23 -4.23 -45.58 -10.44
N LEU A 24 -5.13 -46.42 -10.94
CA LEU A 24 -5.65 -47.66 -10.35
C LEU A 24 -4.60 -48.79 -10.39
N GLY A 25 -4.49 -49.53 -9.29
CA GLY A 25 -4.41 -50.99 -9.27
C GLY A 25 -3.16 -51.69 -9.80
N ALA A 26 -2.41 -52.31 -8.87
CA ALA A 26 -1.75 -53.59 -9.13
C ALA A 26 -1.69 -54.42 -7.82
N PRO A 27 -2.32 -55.61 -7.77
CA PRO A 27 -2.01 -56.64 -6.79
C PRO A 27 -1.08 -57.69 -7.39
N LEU A 28 -0.23 -58.30 -6.58
CA LEU A 28 -0.01 -59.75 -6.61
C LEU A 28 0.70 -60.19 -5.32
N ARG A 29 0.24 -61.35 -4.87
CA ARG A 29 0.27 -61.89 -3.53
C ARG A 29 1.50 -62.79 -3.32
N SER A 30 1.92 -62.87 -2.06
CA SER A 30 2.32 -64.11 -1.36
C SER A 30 3.65 -64.75 -1.79
N THR A 31 4.51 -65.29 -0.94
CA THR A 31 4.32 -66.08 0.28
C THR A 31 5.65 -66.12 1.04
N LEU A 32 5.62 -66.14 2.38
CA LEU A 32 6.35 -67.06 3.29
C LEU A 32 6.67 -66.38 4.64
N GLU A 33 5.69 -66.50 5.55
CA GLU A 33 5.84 -66.57 7.01
C GLU A 33 6.57 -67.90 7.41
N PRO A 34 6.88 -68.23 8.69
CA PRO A 34 6.69 -67.52 9.97
C PRO A 34 7.87 -67.68 10.98
N LEU A 35 7.63 -67.29 12.24
CA LEU A 35 8.23 -67.81 13.50
C LEU A 35 9.41 -67.05 14.12
N CYS A 36 9.11 -65.94 14.80
CA CYS A 36 9.56 -65.76 16.19
C CYS A 36 8.69 -64.75 16.94
N TRP A 37 7.54 -65.24 17.43
CA TRP A 37 6.91 -64.70 18.62
C TRP A 37 7.91 -64.74 19.78
N ARG A 38 8.60 -63.63 20.07
CA ARG A 38 9.28 -63.47 21.34
C ARG A 38 9.06 -62.10 21.96
N ARG A 39 7.93 -62.02 22.66
CA ARG A 39 7.76 -61.45 24.00
C ARG A 39 8.49 -60.13 24.26
N ARG A 40 7.74 -59.05 24.00
CA ARG A 40 7.59 -57.82 24.81
C ARG A 40 8.62 -57.70 25.96
N ARG A 41 9.59 -56.81 25.79
CA ARG A 41 10.14 -56.06 26.92
C ARG A 41 9.90 -54.58 26.62
N HIS A 42 9.02 -53.99 27.43
CA HIS A 42 8.87 -52.55 27.54
C HIS A 42 10.27 -51.95 27.67
N ARG A 43 10.68 -51.15 26.69
CA ARG A 43 11.68 -50.13 26.94
C ARG A 43 10.87 -48.87 27.12
N ASP A 44 10.82 -48.45 28.36
CA ASP A 44 10.15 -47.26 28.83
C ASP A 44 10.42 -46.10 27.88
N PHE A 45 9.33 -45.49 27.38
CA PHE A 45 9.36 -44.21 26.72
C PHE A 45 9.30 -43.20 27.87
N PRO A 46 10.41 -42.56 28.30
CA PRO A 46 10.27 -41.45 29.23
C PRO A 46 9.63 -40.31 28.44
N LEU A 47 8.35 -40.09 28.69
CA LEU A 47 7.74 -38.76 28.70
C LEU A 47 8.50 -37.93 29.74
N SER A 48 9.70 -37.49 29.39
CA SER A 48 10.46 -36.51 30.13
C SER A 48 10.34 -35.20 29.36
N LEU A 49 9.51 -34.31 29.87
CA LEU A 49 9.60 -32.88 29.61
C LEU A 49 10.97 -32.40 30.12
N SER A 50 11.99 -32.56 29.30
CA SER A 50 13.19 -31.75 29.36
C SER A 50 13.27 -31.09 28.01
N MET A 51 12.71 -29.88 27.91
CA MET A 51 12.92 -29.02 26.75
C MET A 51 14.43 -28.73 26.72
N ASP A 52 15.17 -29.59 26.02
CA ASP A 52 16.62 -29.62 25.99
C ASP A 52 17.16 -28.23 25.67
N ARG A 53 18.19 -27.79 26.39
CA ARG A 53 18.84 -26.48 26.18
C ARG A 53 19.10 -26.21 24.69
N THR A 54 19.40 -27.27 23.94
CA THR A 54 19.53 -27.32 22.48
C THR A 54 18.27 -26.87 21.73
N VAL A 55 17.09 -27.37 22.09
CA VAL A 55 15.81 -26.99 21.47
C VAL A 55 15.48 -25.53 21.79
N ARG A 56 15.80 -25.09 23.02
CA ARG A 56 15.63 -23.69 23.43
C ARG A 56 16.58 -22.75 22.69
N THR A 57 17.85 -23.13 22.49
CA THR A 57 18.79 -22.34 21.67
C THR A 57 18.41 -22.33 20.20
N CYS A 58 17.89 -23.43 19.65
CA CYS A 58 17.40 -23.48 18.27
C CYS A 58 16.13 -22.63 18.06
N LEU A 59 15.19 -22.65 19.02
CA LEU A 59 14.00 -21.79 18.99
C LEU A 59 14.38 -20.30 19.06
N LEU A 60 15.29 -19.93 19.96
CA LEU A 60 15.75 -18.55 20.09
C LEU A 60 16.55 -18.09 18.85
N ALA A 61 17.41 -18.95 18.31
CA ALA A 61 18.14 -18.65 17.06
C ALA A 61 17.19 -18.54 15.86
N GLY A 62 16.18 -19.41 15.76
CA GLY A 62 15.16 -19.35 14.71
C GLY A 62 14.31 -18.08 14.78
N LEU A 63 13.89 -17.67 15.98
CA LEU A 63 13.13 -16.43 16.19
C LEU A 63 13.99 -15.18 15.90
N ALA A 64 15.27 -15.19 16.27
CA ALA A 64 16.20 -14.12 15.94
C ALA A 64 16.39 -13.95 14.43
N LEU A 65 16.50 -15.05 13.68
CA LEU A 65 16.61 -15.02 12.21
C LEU A 65 15.32 -14.56 11.53
N LEU A 66 14.15 -14.91 12.07
CA LEU A 66 12.85 -14.45 11.57
C LEU A 66 12.64 -12.93 11.75
N SER A 67 13.19 -12.34 12.81
CA SER A 67 13.04 -10.90 13.08
C SER A 67 13.77 -10.00 12.07
N LEU A 68 14.82 -10.50 11.41
CA LEU A 68 15.62 -9.74 10.42
C LEU A 68 14.98 -9.68 9.02
N ALA A 69 13.91 -10.44 8.77
CA ALA A 69 13.27 -10.54 7.46
C ALA A 69 12.14 -9.52 7.22
N TYR A 70 11.70 -8.78 8.24
CA TYR A 70 10.64 -7.78 8.09
C TYR A 70 11.23 -6.39 7.79
N VAL A 71 11.68 -6.19 6.55
CA VAL A 71 11.78 -4.84 5.99
C VAL A 71 10.42 -4.54 5.38
N ALA A 72 9.56 -3.82 6.10
CA ALA A 72 8.38 -3.22 5.49
C ALA A 72 8.86 -2.10 4.59
N GLU A 73 8.91 -2.33 3.27
CA GLU A 73 9.03 -1.25 2.31
C GLU A 73 7.79 -0.37 2.48
N ALA A 74 7.99 0.86 2.97
CA ALA A 74 6.93 1.84 2.97
C ALA A 74 6.61 2.15 1.51
N GLU A 75 5.43 1.75 1.03
CA GLU A 75 4.95 2.14 -0.29
C GLU A 75 4.85 3.66 -0.33
N THR A 76 5.80 4.33 -0.97
CA THR A 76 5.76 5.78 -1.17
C THR A 76 4.96 6.13 -2.42
N TYR A 77 4.38 7.33 -2.45
CA TYR A 77 3.82 7.84 -3.71
C TYR A 77 4.95 8.04 -4.72
N ASP A 78 4.73 7.63 -5.97
CA ASP A 78 5.71 7.69 -7.06
C ASP A 78 6.32 9.10 -7.17
N GLU A 79 7.54 9.25 -6.64
CA GLU A 79 8.29 10.50 -6.70
C GLU A 79 8.59 10.91 -8.15
N GLY A 80 8.85 9.93 -9.01
CA GLY A 80 9.20 10.16 -10.41
C GLY A 80 8.05 10.79 -11.19
N ARG A 81 6.80 10.43 -10.84
CA ARG A 81 5.61 10.96 -11.53
C ARG A 81 5.43 12.47 -11.37
N PHE A 82 5.86 13.04 -10.24
CA PHE A 82 5.68 14.47 -9.94
C PHE A 82 7.02 15.24 -9.87
N ALA A 83 8.15 14.59 -10.17
CA ALA A 83 9.48 15.17 -10.04
C ALA A 83 9.70 16.40 -10.93
N HIS A 84 9.01 16.47 -12.08
CA HIS A 84 9.10 17.55 -13.06
C HIS A 84 8.31 18.81 -12.67
N ILE A 85 7.44 18.74 -11.66
CA ILE A 85 6.61 19.87 -11.25
C ILE A 85 7.43 20.79 -10.34
N ASN A 86 7.54 22.05 -10.75
CA ASN A 86 8.14 23.10 -9.94
C ASN A 86 7.04 23.91 -9.24
N VAL A 87 6.99 23.84 -7.90
CA VAL A 87 5.96 24.55 -7.11
C VAL A 87 6.12 26.06 -7.20
N ASP A 88 7.34 26.58 -7.14
CA ASP A 88 7.59 28.01 -7.18
C ASP A 88 7.11 28.64 -8.50
N GLU A 89 7.29 27.92 -9.61
CA GLU A 89 6.77 28.35 -10.92
C GLU A 89 5.24 28.34 -10.97
N VAL A 90 4.60 27.29 -10.44
CA VAL A 90 3.13 27.19 -10.40
C VAL A 90 2.54 28.28 -9.49
N LEU A 91 3.12 28.52 -8.32
CA LEU A 91 2.67 29.54 -7.38
C LEU A 91 2.98 30.96 -7.88
N GLY A 92 4.08 31.16 -8.61
CA GLY A 92 4.42 32.42 -9.24
C GLY A 92 3.51 32.79 -10.42
N ASN A 93 2.79 31.83 -10.98
CA ASN A 93 1.90 32.05 -12.12
C ASN A 93 0.42 31.84 -11.76
N GLN A 94 -0.26 32.95 -11.45
CA GLN A 94 -1.69 32.96 -11.14
C GLN A 94 -2.55 32.21 -12.17
N ARG A 95 -2.23 32.28 -13.48
CA ARG A 95 -3.03 31.61 -14.50
C ARG A 95 -2.97 30.09 -14.36
N ILE A 96 -1.78 29.57 -14.05
CA ILE A 96 -1.56 28.12 -13.85
C ILE A 96 -2.22 27.71 -12.53
N LEU A 97 -1.95 28.43 -11.44
CA LEU A 97 -2.50 28.11 -10.12
C LEU A 97 -4.04 28.07 -10.13
N VAL A 98 -4.69 29.06 -10.74
CA VAL A 98 -6.16 29.09 -10.85
C VAL A 98 -6.69 27.91 -11.68
N ALA A 99 -5.97 27.48 -12.72
CA ALA A 99 -6.35 26.28 -13.48
C ALA A 99 -6.27 25.01 -12.62
N PHE A 100 -5.24 24.87 -11.77
CA PHE A 100 -5.13 23.79 -10.80
C PHE A 100 -6.29 23.80 -9.79
N ILE A 101 -6.57 24.95 -9.19
CA ILE A 101 -7.67 25.12 -8.22
C ILE A 101 -9.01 24.73 -8.87
N LYS A 102 -9.30 25.25 -10.07
CA LYS A 102 -10.54 24.91 -10.80
C LYS A 102 -10.63 23.42 -11.13
N CYS A 103 -9.53 22.77 -11.49
CA CYS A 103 -9.49 21.33 -11.68
C CYS A 103 -9.84 20.57 -10.40
N PHE A 104 -9.28 20.96 -9.26
CA PHE A 104 -9.61 20.35 -7.96
C PHE A 104 -11.08 20.59 -7.58
N LEU A 105 -11.66 21.73 -7.96
CA LEU A 105 -13.07 22.04 -7.76
C LEU A 105 -14.03 21.43 -8.80
N ASP A 106 -13.55 20.71 -9.82
CA ASP A 106 -14.36 20.24 -10.96
C ASP A 106 -15.03 21.37 -11.77
N GLN A 107 -14.47 22.58 -11.71
CA GLN A 107 -14.99 23.77 -12.39
C GLN A 107 -14.21 24.10 -13.69
N GLY A 108 -13.31 23.22 -14.13
CA GLY A 108 -12.49 23.47 -15.31
C GLY A 108 -11.69 22.25 -15.78
N PRO A 109 -10.96 22.40 -16.90
CA PRO A 109 -10.13 21.32 -17.44
C PRO A 109 -8.96 21.01 -16.50
N CYS A 110 -8.65 19.72 -16.38
CA CYS A 110 -7.50 19.22 -15.64
C CYS A 110 -6.36 18.83 -16.59
N THR A 111 -5.12 19.22 -16.25
CA THR A 111 -3.94 18.60 -16.87
C THR A 111 -3.77 17.17 -16.36
N ALA A 112 -2.93 16.37 -17.03
CA ALA A 112 -2.66 14.99 -16.59
C ALA A 112 -2.14 14.95 -15.15
N ASP A 113 -1.24 15.86 -14.80
CA ASP A 113 -0.62 15.95 -13.48
C ASP A 113 -1.64 16.33 -12.40
N SER A 114 -2.42 17.40 -12.64
CA SER A 114 -3.46 17.83 -11.70
C SER A 114 -4.51 16.73 -11.50
N LYS A 115 -4.83 15.97 -12.55
CA LYS A 115 -5.78 14.85 -12.48
C LYS A 115 -5.26 13.70 -11.62
N ASP A 116 -3.98 13.39 -11.70
CA ASP A 116 -3.38 12.34 -10.89
C ASP A 116 -3.25 12.79 -9.42
N MET A 117 -2.80 14.03 -9.17
CA MET A 117 -2.78 14.62 -7.81
C MET A 117 -4.17 14.62 -7.18
N LYS A 118 -5.20 15.00 -7.95
CA LYS A 118 -6.59 15.04 -7.48
C LYS A 118 -7.09 13.68 -6.98
N LYS A 119 -6.69 12.58 -7.62
CA LYS A 119 -7.08 11.22 -7.19
C LYS A 119 -6.41 10.83 -5.88
N LEU A 120 -5.19 11.29 -5.64
CA LEU A 120 -4.43 11.02 -4.43
C LEU A 120 -4.84 11.91 -3.26
N LEU A 121 -5.41 13.09 -3.54
CA LEU A 121 -5.71 14.11 -2.55
C LEU A 121 -6.57 13.61 -1.37
N PRO A 122 -7.64 12.81 -1.55
CA PRO A 122 -8.41 12.26 -0.43
C PRO A 122 -7.58 11.35 0.49
N ASP A 123 -6.77 10.46 -0.11
CA ASP A 123 -5.90 9.53 0.63
C ASP A 123 -4.79 10.27 1.39
N VAL A 124 -4.23 11.32 0.78
CA VAL A 124 -3.22 12.19 1.41
C VAL A 124 -3.80 12.93 2.61
N LEU A 125 -5.03 13.44 2.51
CA LEU A 125 -5.70 14.11 3.63
C LEU A 125 -6.05 13.14 4.76
N ASP A 126 -6.51 11.93 4.42
CA ASP A 126 -6.88 10.90 5.40
C ASP A 126 -5.65 10.36 6.16
N THR A 127 -4.57 10.11 5.44
CA THR A 127 -3.34 9.53 5.99
C THR A 127 -2.33 10.58 6.46
N ARG A 128 -2.65 11.87 6.33
CA ARG A 128 -1.73 12.99 6.61
C ARG A 128 -0.39 12.85 5.88
N CYS A 129 -0.44 12.46 4.60
CA CYS A 129 0.73 12.27 3.76
C CYS A 129 1.71 11.18 4.29
N ALA A 130 1.20 10.09 4.91
CA ALA A 130 2.03 9.03 5.47
C ALA A 130 2.99 8.40 4.44
N LYS A 131 2.55 8.31 3.18
CA LYS A 131 3.32 7.77 2.04
C LYS A 131 4.09 8.83 1.25
N CYS A 132 4.06 10.09 1.67
CA CYS A 132 4.73 11.17 0.97
C CYS A 132 6.19 11.30 1.36
N THR A 133 7.00 11.73 0.41
CA THR A 133 8.40 12.07 0.67
C THR A 133 8.55 13.49 1.20
N ASP A 134 9.69 13.80 1.81
CA ASP A 134 9.90 15.10 2.46
C ASP A 134 9.82 16.26 1.46
N ARG A 135 10.26 16.03 0.21
CA ARG A 135 10.11 17.00 -0.87
C ARG A 135 8.63 17.27 -1.17
N GLN A 136 7.81 16.23 -1.30
CA GLN A 136 6.37 16.35 -1.56
C GLN A 136 5.66 17.08 -0.41
N LYS A 137 6.06 16.78 0.84
CA LYS A 137 5.49 17.44 2.02
C LYS A 137 5.78 18.95 2.03
N LYS A 138 7.03 19.34 1.75
CA LYS A 138 7.44 20.75 1.63
C LYS A 138 6.68 21.47 0.52
N MET A 139 6.62 20.84 -0.66
CA MET A 139 5.88 21.34 -1.83
C MET A 139 4.39 21.56 -1.50
N MET A 140 3.75 20.59 -0.84
CA MET A 140 2.35 20.71 -0.44
C MET A 140 2.15 21.82 0.60
N ALA A 141 3.05 21.94 1.57
CA ALA A 141 2.95 22.97 2.60
C ALA A 141 3.08 24.39 2.02
N GLN A 142 4.01 24.60 1.09
CA GLN A 142 4.14 25.86 0.37
C GLN A 142 2.89 26.20 -0.44
N ALA A 143 2.34 25.22 -1.17
CA ALA A 143 1.16 25.42 -1.98
C ALA A 143 -0.07 25.77 -1.14
N VAL A 144 -0.33 25.00 -0.07
CA VAL A 144 -1.45 25.26 0.85
C VAL A 144 -1.31 26.63 1.50
N LYS A 145 -0.13 26.98 2.00
CA LYS A 145 0.12 28.30 2.61
C LYS A 145 -0.18 29.43 1.63
N HIS A 146 0.32 29.33 0.40
CA HIS A 146 0.11 30.35 -0.61
C HIS A 146 -1.38 30.51 -0.98
N VAL A 147 -2.11 29.39 -1.12
CA VAL A 147 -3.55 29.41 -1.42
C VAL A 147 -4.36 29.98 -0.25
N LYS A 148 -4.06 29.61 1.01
CA LYS A 148 -4.72 30.19 2.20
C LYS A 148 -4.52 31.70 2.30
N GLU A 149 -3.32 32.19 1.98
CA GLU A 149 -2.98 33.62 2.10
C GLU A 149 -3.55 34.47 0.95
N HIS A 150 -3.50 33.98 -0.29
CA HIS A 150 -3.83 34.78 -1.48
C HIS A 150 -5.20 34.46 -2.10
N TYR A 151 -5.76 33.28 -1.83
CA TYR A 151 -7.00 32.76 -2.43
C TYR A 151 -7.93 32.17 -1.35
N PRO A 152 -8.33 32.95 -0.33
CA PRO A 152 -9.09 32.44 0.81
C PRO A 152 -10.48 31.91 0.44
N LYS A 153 -11.09 32.47 -0.62
CA LYS A 153 -12.42 32.02 -1.09
C LYS A 153 -12.33 30.65 -1.74
N GLU A 154 -11.37 30.47 -2.63
CA GLU A 154 -11.11 29.21 -3.30
C GLU A 154 -10.66 28.14 -2.30
N TRP A 155 -9.90 28.53 -1.27
CA TRP A 155 -9.55 27.65 -0.16
C TRP A 155 -10.80 27.11 0.55
N GLU A 156 -11.77 27.98 0.88
CA GLU A 156 -13.02 27.59 1.51
C GLU A 156 -13.83 26.61 0.63
N GLU A 157 -13.91 26.86 -0.68
CA GLU A 157 -14.55 25.93 -1.62
C GLU A 157 -13.85 24.57 -1.66
N LEU A 158 -12.50 24.55 -1.60
CA LEU A 158 -11.73 23.31 -1.56
C LEU A 158 -11.98 22.53 -0.27
N VAL A 159 -11.99 23.21 0.88
CA VAL A 159 -12.28 22.59 2.18
C VAL A 159 -13.68 22.00 2.19
N ASN A 160 -14.69 22.77 1.75
CA ASN A 160 -16.08 22.30 1.69
C ASN A 160 -16.24 21.05 0.81
N LYS A 161 -15.38 20.87 -0.19
CA LYS A 161 -15.41 19.73 -1.09
C LYS A 161 -14.71 18.48 -0.54
N TYR A 162 -13.54 18.63 0.07
CA TYR A 162 -12.69 17.50 0.48
C TYR A 162 -12.77 17.18 1.98
N ASP A 163 -13.23 18.13 2.79
CA ASP A 163 -13.38 18.03 4.23
C ASP A 163 -14.61 18.84 4.71
N PRO A 164 -15.84 18.41 4.34
CA PRO A 164 -17.08 19.10 4.73
C PRO A 164 -17.30 19.13 6.25
N ASP A 165 -16.70 18.18 6.98
CA ASP A 165 -16.80 18.09 8.44
C ASP A 165 -15.72 18.92 9.17
N HIS A 166 -14.85 19.61 8.43
CA HIS A 166 -13.72 20.40 8.95
C HIS A 166 -12.76 19.63 9.89
N SER A 167 -12.78 18.29 9.81
CA SER A 167 -12.00 17.42 10.69
C SER A 167 -10.53 17.35 10.28
N LYS A 168 -10.25 17.35 8.97
CA LYS A 168 -8.90 17.14 8.40
C LYS A 168 -8.15 18.47 8.21
N SER A 169 -8.89 19.54 7.92
CA SER A 169 -8.37 20.89 7.71
C SER A 169 -7.78 21.50 8.99
N ALA A 170 -8.31 21.13 10.16
CA ALA A 170 -7.72 21.49 11.46
C ALA A 170 -6.35 20.83 11.68
N ASP A 171 -6.21 19.56 11.32
CA ASP A 171 -4.94 18.83 11.42
C ASP A 171 -3.90 19.26 10.38
N LEU A 172 -4.37 19.86 9.27
CA LEU A 172 -3.49 20.32 8.20
C LEU A 172 -2.53 21.41 8.69
N ASP A 173 -2.95 22.28 9.62
CA ASP A 173 -2.09 23.34 10.15
C ASP A 173 -0.88 22.79 10.91
N ASP A 174 -1.04 21.69 11.65
CA ASP A 174 0.07 20.97 12.29
C ASP A 174 1.03 20.38 11.23
N PHE A 175 0.49 19.83 10.14
CA PHE A 175 1.30 19.38 9.01
C PHE A 175 2.09 20.53 8.37
N LEU A 176 1.47 21.71 8.18
CA LEU A 176 2.15 22.87 7.59
C LEU A 176 3.31 23.35 8.47
N ILE A 177 3.13 23.36 9.79
CA ILE A 177 4.18 23.75 10.74
C ILE A 177 5.35 22.77 10.66
N LYS A 178 5.08 21.46 10.66
CA LYS A 178 6.12 20.42 10.61
C LYS A 178 6.86 20.38 9.27
N ALA A 179 6.15 20.61 8.17
CA ALA A 179 6.74 20.56 6.83
C ALA A 179 7.49 21.84 6.44
N SER A 180 7.25 22.97 7.12
CA SER A 180 7.95 24.24 6.89
C SER A 180 9.17 24.48 7.79
N ALA A 181 9.40 23.59 8.77
CA ALA A 181 10.61 23.55 9.60
C ALA A 181 11.79 22.89 8.87
#